data_AF-A0A075H3G1-F1
#
_entry.id   AF-A0A075H3G1-F1
#
_cell.length_a   1.000
_cell.length_b   1.000
_cell.length_c   1.000
_cell.angle_alpha   90.00
_cell.angle_beta   90.00
_cell.angle_gamma   90.00
#
_symmetry.space_group_name_H-M   'P 1'
#
loop_
_entity.id
_entity.type
_entity.pdbx_description
1 polymer ?
#
loop_
_entity_poly.entity_id
_entity_poly.type
_entity_poly.pdbx_seq_one_letter_code
_entity_poly.pdbx_strand_id
1 'polypeptide(L)'
;MITASYLAAWLATFGGTAAGYFVYPWAYPTPSGHYAFIVLTIVEAIGYLFCVKVMEEGTTKNSNGILGVTLGGTTIGTILIVMFVGK
;
A
#
# COMPACT_ATOMS: atom_id res chain seq x y z
N MET A 1 8.44 13.97 1.51
CA MET A 1 9.10 12.75 2.03
C MET A 1 8.09 11.69 2.44
N ILE A 2 7.13 11.97 3.34
CA ILE A 2 6.14 10.98 3.82
C ILE A 2 5.39 10.25 2.69
N THR A 3 4.85 10.97 1.69
CA THR A 3 4.16 10.36 0.54
C THR A 3 5.04 9.41 -0.26
N ALA A 4 6.29 9.81 -0.53
CA ALA A 4 7.23 8.96 -1.25
C ALA A 4 7.62 7.72 -0.42
N SER A 5 7.79 7.88 0.89
CA SER A 5 8.04 6.76 1.82
C SER A 5 6.88 5.79 1.85
N TYR A 6 5.63 6.28 1.86
CA TYR A 6 4.43 5.43 1.77
C TYR A 6 4.39 4.64 0.45
N LEU A 7 4.64 5.30 -0.69
CA LEU A 7 4.65 4.61 -1.99
C LEU A 7 5.76 3.56 -2.06
N ALA A 8 6.94 3.85 -1.52
CA ALA A 8 8.03 2.89 -1.44
C ALA A 8 7.68 1.70 -0.53
N ALA A 9 7.04 1.95 0.62
CA ALA A 9 6.57 0.91 1.53
C ALA A 9 5.53 0.01 0.83
N TRP A 10 4.54 0.59 0.16
CA TRP A 10 3.52 -0.16 -0.58
C TRP A 10 4.12 -1.04 -1.68
N LEU A 11 5.10 -0.53 -2.43
CA LEU A 11 5.83 -1.32 -3.43
C LEU A 11 6.67 -2.44 -2.79
N ALA A 12 7.28 -2.19 -1.64
CA ALA A 12 8.03 -3.20 -0.89
C ALA A 12 7.10 -4.30 -0.37
N THR A 13 5.91 -3.94 0.11
CA THR A 13 4.87 -4.88 0.55
C THR A 13 4.37 -5.73 -0.60
N PHE A 14 4.14 -5.14 -1.77
CA PHE A 14 3.86 -5.92 -2.99
C PHE A 14 5.01 -6.89 -3.29
N GLY A 15 6.26 -6.42 -3.32
CA GLY A 15 7.42 -7.26 -3.61
C GLY A 15 7.59 -8.42 -2.60
N GLY A 16 7.40 -8.16 -1.32
CA GLY A 16 7.50 -9.17 -0.26
C GLY A 16 6.40 -10.22 -0.34
N THR A 17 5.16 -9.80 -0.54
CA THR A 17 4.04 -10.74 -0.70
C THR A 17 4.19 -11.55 -1.99
N ALA A 18 4.60 -10.91 -3.10
CA ALA A 18 4.91 -11.55 -4.38
C ALA A 18 6.01 -12.60 -4.26
N ALA A 19 7.12 -12.29 -3.58
CA ALA A 19 8.16 -13.28 -3.32
C ALA A 19 7.61 -14.50 -2.55
N GLY A 20 6.69 -14.27 -1.60
CA GLY A 20 6.02 -15.34 -0.85
C GLY A 20 5.33 -16.35 -1.75
N TYR A 21 4.42 -15.89 -2.63
CA TYR A 21 3.63 -16.81 -3.46
C TYR A 21 4.29 -17.23 -4.78
N PHE A 22 5.30 -16.50 -5.28
CA PHE A 22 6.06 -16.93 -6.48
C PHE A 22 7.24 -17.85 -6.15
N VAL A 23 7.96 -17.60 -5.04
CA VAL A 23 9.17 -18.36 -4.69
C VAL A 23 8.85 -19.49 -3.72
N TYR A 24 7.86 -19.30 -2.83
CA TYR A 24 7.49 -20.26 -1.78
C TYR A 24 6.00 -20.66 -1.81
N PRO A 25 5.42 -21.06 -2.97
CA PRO A 25 3.98 -21.31 -3.11
C PRO A 25 3.44 -22.45 -2.22
N TRP A 26 4.31 -23.36 -1.78
CA TRP A 26 3.94 -24.45 -0.87
C TRP A 26 3.64 -23.98 0.55
N ALA A 27 4.20 -22.83 0.96
CA ALA A 27 3.96 -22.23 2.27
C ALA A 27 2.94 -21.10 2.19
N TYR A 28 2.93 -20.36 1.06
CA TYR A 28 2.06 -19.20 0.86
C TYR A 28 1.37 -19.27 -0.50
N PRO A 29 0.19 -19.91 -0.60
CA PRO A 29 -0.60 -19.90 -1.81
C PRO A 29 -0.94 -18.46 -2.26
N THR A 30 -1.10 -18.22 -3.57
CA THR A 30 -1.42 -16.88 -4.10
C THR A 30 -2.57 -16.18 -3.34
N PRO A 31 -3.70 -16.85 -3.03
CA PRO A 31 -4.79 -16.20 -2.30
C PRO A 31 -4.37 -15.65 -0.93
N SER A 32 -3.47 -16.34 -0.20
CA SER A 32 -2.98 -15.85 1.09
C SER A 32 -2.07 -14.64 0.92
N GLY A 33 -1.22 -14.64 -0.11
CA GLY A 33 -0.37 -13.50 -0.45
C GLY A 33 -1.16 -12.26 -0.85
N HIS A 34 -2.21 -12.43 -1.65
CA HIS A 34 -3.13 -11.36 -2.03
C HIS A 34 -3.88 -10.79 -0.82
N TYR A 35 -4.37 -11.66 0.08
CA TYR A 35 -4.99 -11.23 1.31
C TYR A 35 -4.04 -10.37 2.16
N ALA A 36 -2.80 -10.83 2.36
CA ALA A 36 -1.79 -10.09 3.10
C ALA A 36 -1.50 -8.72 2.45
N PHE A 37 -1.37 -8.66 1.13
CA PHE A 37 -1.11 -7.41 0.42
C PHE A 37 -2.24 -6.39 0.58
N ILE A 38 -3.51 -6.83 0.50
CA ILE A 38 -4.68 -5.96 0.73
C ILE A 38 -4.66 -5.41 2.16
N VAL A 39 -4.50 -6.29 3.16
CA VAL A 39 -4.54 -5.88 4.57
C VAL A 39 -3.41 -4.91 4.88
N LEU A 40 -2.18 -5.20 4.44
CA LEU A 40 -1.03 -4.34 4.67
C LEU A 40 -1.17 -3.00 3.95
N THR A 41 -1.74 -2.97 2.74
CA THR A 41 -2.07 -1.72 2.04
C THR A 41 -2.98 -0.83 2.89
N ILE A 42 -4.01 -1.40 3.54
CA ILE A 42 -4.94 -0.64 4.39
C ILE A 42 -4.23 -0.08 5.62
N VAL A 43 -3.43 -0.90 6.30
CA VAL A 43 -2.68 -0.50 7.50
C VAL A 43 -1.70 0.63 7.16
N GLU A 44 -0.94 0.47 6.09
CA GLU A 44 0.01 1.49 5.62
C GLU A 44 -0.70 2.78 5.19
N ALA A 45 -1.85 2.68 4.52
CA ALA A 45 -2.64 3.83 4.08
C ALA A 45 -3.17 4.67 5.25
N ILE A 46 -3.66 4.01 6.31
CA ILE A 46 -4.12 4.68 7.53
C ILE A 46 -2.94 5.37 8.23
N GLY A 47 -1.82 4.67 8.36
CA GLY A 47 -0.58 5.24 8.94
C GLY A 47 -0.10 6.46 8.15
N TYR A 48 -0.07 6.37 6.82
CA TYR A 48 0.28 7.47 5.94
C TYR A 48 -0.64 8.68 6.14
N LEU A 49 -1.96 8.48 6.14
CA LEU A 49 -2.93 9.56 6.34
C LEU A 49 -2.69 10.25 7.69
N PHE A 50 -2.53 9.47 8.75
CA PHE A 50 -2.25 10.00 10.09
C PHE A 50 -0.96 10.81 10.14
N CYS A 51 0.16 10.27 9.63
CA CYS A 51 1.44 10.95 9.60
C CYS A 51 1.38 12.29 8.85
N VAL A 52 0.69 12.34 7.70
CA VAL A 52 0.54 13.61 6.97
C VAL A 52 -0.29 14.60 7.78
N LYS A 53 -1.39 14.16 8.40
CA LYS A 53 -2.28 15.07 9.15
C LYS A 53 -1.64 15.63 10.40
N VAL A 54 -0.90 14.83 11.16
CA VAL A 54 -0.13 15.32 12.31
C VAL A 54 0.88 16.40 11.89
N MET A 55 1.53 16.23 10.73
CA MET A 55 2.50 17.22 10.24
C MET A 55 1.89 18.52 9.72
N GLU A 56 0.57 18.55 9.51
CA GLU A 56 -0.18 19.75 9.11
C GLU A 56 -0.75 20.52 10.31
N GLU A 57 -0.82 19.89 11.50
CA GLU A 57 -1.35 20.52 12.71
C GLU A 57 -0.62 21.83 13.05
N GLY A 58 -1.38 22.88 13.35
CA GLY A 58 -0.83 24.21 13.65
C GLY A 58 -0.23 24.94 12.43
N THR A 59 -0.43 24.44 11.20
CA THR A 59 0.04 25.07 9.96
C THR A 59 -1.12 25.41 9.03
N THR A 60 -0.84 26.19 7.97
CA THR A 60 -1.79 26.49 6.89
C THR A 60 -1.67 25.51 5.71
N LYS A 61 -0.87 24.45 5.83
CA LYS A 61 -0.65 23.47 4.76
C LYS A 61 -1.91 22.64 4.52
N ASN A 62 -2.16 22.28 3.26
CA ASN A 62 -3.26 21.40 2.88
C ASN A 62 -2.82 20.43 1.78
N SER A 63 -2.65 19.17 2.17
CA SER A 63 -2.21 18.08 1.31
C SER A 63 -3.37 17.18 0.87
N ASN A 64 -4.63 17.60 1.02
CA ASN A 64 -5.80 16.75 0.72
C ASN A 64 -5.81 16.23 -0.72
N GLY A 65 -5.38 17.06 -1.68
CA GLY A 65 -5.27 16.64 -3.08
C GLY A 65 -4.26 15.51 -3.28
N ILE A 66 -3.05 15.66 -2.71
CA ILE A 66 -1.99 14.66 -2.78
C ILE A 66 -2.42 13.38 -2.05
N LEU A 67 -3.01 13.51 -0.86
CA LEU A 67 -3.56 12.38 -0.10
C LEU A 67 -4.60 11.62 -0.94
N GLY A 68 -5.57 12.32 -1.52
CA GLY A 68 -6.63 11.71 -2.32
C GLY A 68 -6.10 10.95 -3.53
N VAL A 69 -5.19 11.58 -4.31
CA VAL A 69 -4.57 10.92 -5.48
C VAL A 69 -3.74 9.72 -5.06
N THR A 70 -2.95 9.85 -3.99
CA THR A 70 -2.06 8.78 -3.53
C THR A 70 -2.86 7.57 -3.04
N LEU A 71 -3.85 7.79 -2.18
CA LEU A 71 -4.70 6.73 -1.61
C LEU A 71 -5.58 6.08 -2.68
N GLY A 72 -6.16 6.88 -3.57
CA GLY A 72 -6.91 6.37 -4.71
C GLY A 72 -6.02 5.55 -5.65
N GLY A 73 -4.81 6.04 -5.94
CA GLY A 73 -3.82 5.37 -6.77
C GLY A 73 -3.38 4.02 -6.21
N THR A 74 -3.03 3.94 -4.93
CA THR A 74 -2.64 2.67 -4.31
C THR A 74 -3.81 1.71 -4.18
N THR A 75 -5.04 2.20 -3.93
CA THR A 75 -6.24 1.36 -3.93
C THR A 75 -6.47 0.71 -5.30
N ILE A 76 -6.46 1.50 -6.37
CA ILE A 76 -6.60 0.99 -7.75
C ILE A 76 -5.46 0.04 -8.08
N GLY A 77 -4.21 0.41 -7.75
CA GLY A 77 -3.04 -0.42 -7.95
C GLY A 77 -3.15 -1.78 -7.26
N THR A 78 -3.59 -1.80 -6.00
CA THR A 78 -3.78 -3.04 -5.23
C THR A 78 -4.85 -3.93 -5.87
N ILE A 79 -5.98 -3.36 -6.28
CA ILE A 79 -7.04 -4.10 -6.97
C ILE A 79 -6.50 -4.73 -8.27
N LEU A 80 -5.81 -3.94 -9.10
CA LEU A 80 -5.27 -4.43 -10.36
C LEU A 80 -4.23 -5.54 -10.14
N ILE A 81 -3.32 -5.38 -9.18
CA ILE A 81 -2.34 -6.42 -8.87
C ILE A 81 -3.03 -7.72 -8.44
N VAL A 82 -3.94 -7.64 -7.47
CA VAL A 82 -4.65 -8.83 -6.96
C VAL A 82 -5.48 -9.52 -8.05
N MET A 83 -6.08 -8.73 -8.95
CA MET A 83 -6.89 -9.26 -10.05
C MET A 83 -6.08 -9.85 -11.20
N PHE A 84 -4.80 -9.50 -11.37
CA PHE A 84 -4.05 -9.83 -12.60
C PHE A 84 -2.68 -10.50 -12.39
N VAL A 85 -2.13 -10.51 -11.17
CA VAL A 85 -0.80 -11.09 -10.86
C VAL A 85 -0.96 -12.40 -10.08
N GLY A 86 -0.04 -13.36 -10.26
CA GLY A 86 0.01 -14.58 -9.43
C GLY A 86 -1.03 -15.66 -9.75
N LYS A 87 -1.66 -15.60 -10.92
CA LYS A 87 -2.65 -16.57 -11.41
C LYS A 87 -2.02 -17.88 -11.86
#